data_AF-A0A9N9PDK2-F1
#
_entry.id   AF-A0A9N9PDK2-F1
#
_cell.length_a   1.000
_cell.length_b   1.000
_cell.length_c   1.000
_cell.angle_alpha   90.00
_cell.angle_beta   90.00
_cell.angle_gamma   90.00
#
_symmetry.space_group_name_H-M   'P 1'
#
loop_
_entity.id
_entity.type
_entity.pdbx_description
1 polymer ?
#
loop_
_entity_poly.entity_id
_entity_poly.type
_entity_poly.pdbx_seq_one_letter_code
_entity_poly.pdbx_strand_id
1 'polypeptide(L)' 'MLYGHQSLLKAFQNHVLTRPREKVLLVPNGAKYEEVNFQTFNNIINKYAHYWKKQFENENLEKNSVIGYLSQSGPEYLYN' A
#
# COMPACT_ATOMS: atom_id res chain seq x y z
N MET A 1 4.80 0.67 -30.66
CA MET A 1 4.33 1.18 -29.36
C MET A 1 5.34 0.75 -28.31
N LEU A 2 6.18 1.67 -27.83
CA LEU A 2 7.01 1.38 -26.65
C LEU A 2 6.04 1.20 -25.48
N TYR A 3 5.93 -0.03 -24.96
CA TYR A 3 5.31 -0.27 -23.67
C TYR A 3 6.11 0.57 -22.65
N GLY A 4 5.59 1.76 -22.35
CA GLY A 4 6.26 2.73 -21.50
C GLY A 4 6.49 2.10 -20.14
N HIS A 5 7.74 2.10 -19.68
CA HIS A 5 8.12 1.61 -18.36
C HIS A 5 7.41 2.47 -17.29
N GLN A 6 6.19 2.08 -16.92
CA GLN A 6 5.45 2.70 -15.83
C GLN A 6 5.73 1.89 -14.57
N SER A 7 6.22 2.55 -13.52
CA SER A 7 6.36 1.90 -12.22
C SER A 7 4.97 1.46 -11.72
N LEU A 8 4.93 0.37 -10.96
CA LEU A 8 3.69 -0.11 -10.32
C LEU A 8 3.02 1.00 -9.52
N LEU A 9 3.80 1.82 -8.81
CA LEU A 9 3.31 2.98 -8.08
C LEU A 9 2.61 3.98 -9.01
N LYS A 10 3.20 4.32 -10.17
CA LYS A 10 2.60 5.26 -11.11
C LYS A 10 1.33 4.69 -11.75
N ALA A 11 1.26 3.38 -11.99
CA ALA A 11 0.04 2.72 -12.46
C ALA A 11 -1.06 2.78 -11.39
N PHE A 12 -0.71 2.45 -10.14
CA PHE A 12 -1.63 2.53 -9.01
C PHE A 12 -2.17 3.95 -8.80
N GLN A 13 -1.32 4.97 -8.78
CA GLN A 13 -1.74 6.36 -8.62
C GLN A 13 -2.71 6.81 -9.73
N ASN A 14 -2.51 6.34 -10.97
CA ASN A 14 -3.46 6.62 -12.05
C ASN A 14 -4.85 6.04 -11.77
N HIS A 15 -4.94 4.83 -11.18
CA HIS A 15 -6.22 4.25 -10.76
C HIS A 15 -6.85 5.00 -9.60
N VAL A 16 -6.06 5.43 -8.61
CA VAL A 16 -6.55 6.29 -7.52
C VAL A 16 -7.19 7.57 -8.04
N LEU A 17 -6.57 8.21 -9.05
CA LEU A 17 -7.07 9.44 -9.65
C LEU A 17 -8.34 9.23 -10.50
N THR A 18 -8.35 8.18 -11.32
CA THR A 18 -9.41 7.96 -12.31
C THR A 18 -10.61 7.18 -11.78
N ARG A 19 -10.41 6.35 -10.76
CA ARG A 19 -11.42 5.42 -10.22
C ARG A 19 -11.37 5.32 -8.69
N PRO A 20 -11.40 6.45 -7.95
CA PRO A 20 -11.13 6.46 -6.50
C PRO A 20 -12.06 5.57 -5.66
N ARG A 21 -13.30 5.37 -6.10
CA ARG A 21 -14.33 4.60 -5.37
C ARG A 21 -14.45 3.14 -5.82
N GLU A 22 -13.69 2.71 -6.84
CA GLU A 22 -13.69 1.31 -7.28
C GLU A 22 -13.07 0.44 -6.19
N LYS A 23 -13.75 -0.68 -5.88
CA LYS A 23 -13.39 -1.63 -4.82
C LYS A 23 -12.21 -2.48 -5.29
N VAL A 24 -11.19 -2.64 -4.44
CA VAL A 24 -9.91 -3.29 -4.80
C VAL A 24 -9.50 -4.39 -3.84
N LEU A 25 -9.98 -4.34 -2.61
CA LEU A 25 -9.60 -5.28 -1.56
C LEU A 25 -10.80 -5.61 -0.68
N LEU A 26 -10.84 -6.85 -0.22
CA LEU A 26 -11.72 -7.30 0.85
C LEU A 26 -10.87 -7.54 2.10
N VAL A 27 -11.25 -6.90 3.20
CA VAL A 27 -10.48 -6.89 4.44
C VAL A 27 -11.32 -7.55 5.52
N PRO A 28 -10.88 -8.65 6.15
CA PRO A 28 -11.62 -9.26 7.25
C PRO A 28 -11.95 -8.22 8.36
N ASN A 29 -13.20 -8.04 8.76
CA ASN A 29 -13.60 -7.18 9.86
C ASN A 29 -14.46 -8.02 10.83
N GLY A 30 -13.79 -8.68 11.77
CA GLY A 30 -14.40 -9.70 12.64
C GLY A 30 -14.92 -10.89 11.83
N ALA A 31 -16.23 -11.15 11.93
CA ALA A 31 -16.90 -12.21 11.19
C ALA A 31 -17.35 -11.81 9.76
N LYS A 32 -17.05 -10.58 9.33
CA LYS A 32 -17.45 -10.04 8.02
C LYS A 32 -16.22 -9.62 7.22
N TYR A 33 -16.41 -9.19 5.98
CA TYR A 33 -15.39 -8.53 5.18
C TYR A 33 -15.84 -7.11 4.84
N GLU A 34 -14.91 -6.18 4.92
CA GLU A 34 -15.08 -4.78 4.53
C GLU A 34 -14.46 -4.56 3.15
N GLU A 35 -15.16 -3.83 2.29
CA GLU A 35 -14.68 -3.49 0.96
C GLU A 35 -13.88 -2.20 1.00
N VAL A 36 -12.62 -2.28 0.57
CA VAL A 36 -11.72 -1.14 0.49
C VAL A 36 -11.59 -0.70 -0.97
N ASN A 37 -11.78 0.60 -1.22
CA ASN A 37 -11.61 1.21 -2.54
C ASN A 37 -10.20 1.78 -2.75
N PHE A 38 -9.87 2.19 -3.98
CA PHE A 38 -8.56 2.77 -4.31
C PHE A 38 -8.18 3.97 -3.42
N GLN A 39 -9.12 4.87 -3.13
CA GLN A 39 -8.84 6.05 -2.30
C GLN A 39 -8.47 5.65 -0.87
N THR A 40 -9.26 4.79 -0.24
CA THR A 40 -8.98 4.27 1.11
C THR A 40 -7.67 3.49 1.12
N PHE A 41 -7.43 2.65 0.11
CA PHE A 41 -6.19 1.88 0.03
C PHE A 41 -4.96 2.78 -0.13
N ASN A 42 -5.05 3.84 -0.94
CA ASN A 42 -3.99 4.84 -1.08
C ASN A 42 -3.67 5.54 0.25
N ASN A 43 -4.69 5.88 1.04
CA ASN A 43 -4.48 6.46 2.37
C ASN A 43 -3.73 5.52 3.30
N ILE A 44 -4.08 4.22 3.27
CA ILE A 44 -3.38 3.21 4.07
C ILE A 44 -1.93 3.07 3.62
N ILE A 45 -1.66 2.91 2.31
CA ILE A 45 -0.29 2.84 1.78
C ILE A 45 0.53 4.07 2.21
N ASN A 46 -0.03 5.27 2.12
CA ASN A 46 0.68 6.50 2.51
C ASN A 46 0.98 6.55 4.01
N LYS A 47 0.08 6.06 4.87
CA LYS A 47 0.33 5.93 6.32
C LYS A 47 1.55 5.03 6.58
N TYR A 48 1.63 3.86 5.92
CA TYR A 48 2.78 2.95 6.09
C TYR A 48 4.05 3.47 5.44
N ALA A 49 3.96 4.12 4.29
CA ALA A 49 5.12 4.76 3.66
C ALA A 49 5.73 5.83 4.59
N HIS A 50 4.89 6.60 5.28
CA HIS A 50 5.36 7.56 6.29
C HIS A 50 5.98 6.88 7.51
N TYR A 51 5.38 5.79 8.01
CA TYR A 51 5.97 4.99 9.09
C TYR A 51 7.34 4.45 8.71
N TRP A 52 7.46 3.82 7.54
CA TRP A 52 8.73 3.27 7.05
C TRP A 52 9.79 4.34 6.81
N LYS A 53 9.40 5.52 6.32
CA LYS A 53 10.33 6.65 6.21
C LYS A 53 10.99 6.98 7.56
N LYS A 54 10.21 7.03 8.64
CA LYS A 54 10.74 7.25 10.00
C LYS A 54 11.62 6.09 10.48
N GLN A 55 11.26 4.84 10.19
CA GLN A 55 12.10 3.69 10.55
C GLN A 55 13.46 3.74 9.85
N PHE A 56 13.48 4.09 8.55
CA PHE A 56 14.73 4.25 7.80
C PHE A 56 15.61 5.36 8.38
N GLU A 57 15.02 6.49 8.78
CA GLU A 57 15.74 7.57 9.45
C GLU A 57 16.32 7.11 10.80
N ASN A 58 15.54 6.38 11.61
CA ASN A 58 15.97 5.91 12.93
C ASN A 58 17.06 4.83 12.87
N GLU A 59 16.98 3.93 11.89
CA GLU A 59 17.94 2.83 11.71
C GLU A 59 19.10 3.22 10.77
N ASN A 60 19.14 4.47 10.30
CA ASN A 60 20.12 4.99 9.34
C ASN A 60 20.25 4.10 8.09
N LEU A 61 19.11 3.63 7.57
CA LEU A 61 19.04 2.75 6.41
C LEU A 61 19.13 3.56 5.12
N GLU A 62 19.91 3.04 4.16
CA GLU A 62 20.06 3.68 2.86
C GLU A 62 18.88 3.41 1.94
N LYS A 63 18.74 4.27 0.93
CA LYS A 63 17.86 4.02 -0.21
C LYS A 63 18.26 2.70 -0.88
N ASN A 64 17.27 1.86 -1.20
CA ASN A 64 17.42 0.50 -1.74
C ASN A 64 17.76 -0.58 -0.70
N SER A 65 17.67 -0.28 0.61
CA SER A 65 17.72 -1.31 1.65
C SER A 65 16.60 -2.33 1.46
N VAL A 66 16.92 -3.60 1.69
CA VAL A 66 15.96 -4.70 1.62
C VAL A 66 15.19 -4.76 2.93
N ILE A 67 13.85 -4.74 2.85
CA ILE A 67 12.97 -4.88 4.00
C ILE A 67 12.50 -6.33 4.06
N GLY A 68 12.83 -7.03 5.15
CA GLY A 68 12.24 -8.35 5.44
C GLY A 68 10.81 -8.20 5.93
N TYR A 69 9.84 -8.81 5.24
CA TYR A 69 8.44 -8.82 5.65
C TYR A 69 8.07 -10.22 6.16
N LEU A 70 7.89 -10.34 7.47
CA LEU A 70 7.48 -11.57 8.14
C LEU A 70 6.08 -11.35 8.72
N SER A 71 5.04 -11.73 7.97
CA SER A 71 3.66 -11.76 8.46
C SER A 71 3.11 -13.19 8.38
N GLN A 72 2.33 -13.59 9.38
CA GLN A 72 1.81 -14.96 9.50
C GLN A 72 0.54 -15.19 8.68
N SER A 73 -0.25 -14.16 8.38
CA SER A 73 -1.45 -14.29 7.53
C SER A 73 -2.04 -12.94 7.10
N GLY A 74 -2.07 -12.66 5.79
CA GLY A 74 -2.89 -11.60 5.20
C GLY A 74 -2.49 -10.16 5.57
N PRO A 75 -3.23 -9.15 5.07
CA PRO A 75 -2.80 -7.76 5.13
C PRO A 75 -3.03 -7.15 6.51
N GLU A 76 -2.24 -7.57 7.51
CA GLU A 76 -2.20 -7.01 8.86
C GLU A 76 -1.99 -5.48 8.86
N TYR A 77 -1.39 -4.95 7.79
CA TYR A 77 -1.23 -3.52 7.56
C TYR A 77 -2.56 -2.76 7.36
N LEU A 78 -3.71 -3.40 7.22
CA LEU A 78 -4.99 -2.70 7.08
C LEU A 78 -5.64 -2.37 8.44
N TYR A 79 -5.10 -2.86 9.56
CA TYR A 79 -5.75 -2.83 10.87
C TYR A 79 -5.13 -1.90 11.93
N ASN A 80 -4.10 -1.12 11.58
CA ASN A 80 -3.55 -0.10 12.47
C ASN A 80 -3.95 1.30 12.06
#